data_AF-A0A6A6AGW7-F1
#
_entry.id   AF-A0A6A6AGW7-F1
#
_cell.length_a   1.000
_cell.length_b   1.000
_cell.length_c   1.000
_cell.angle_alpha   90.00
_cell.angle_beta   90.00
_cell.angle_gamma   90.00
#
_symmetry.space_group_name_H-M   'P 1'
#
loop_
_entity.id
_entity.type
_entity.pdbx_description
1 polymer ?
#
loop_
_entity_poly.entity_id
_entity_poly.type
_entity_poly.pdbx_seq_one_letter_code
_entity_poly.pdbx_strand_id
1 'polypeptide(L)'
;MSGEANESIPFESADEPIPYNPPFSRAQVLQSSNEDLYIKTAKFAIQFAILGYTDTASELISKLNNHDWYHGRHIGIRPLWQLWDQINHWPDGELDRVRESIKDNRKRAAGKRVKDNQGEETGKKIKLDVDESPITDDDVKKEVDSMYHSYSKSWWYPEVPQFWAYGGVHVPPSPHSQEVDLSIEDLRKKTRDLISAFHGWDEPGKYQDAVKGESPIEPSGALASALELRIRLREKGGGGDDGVPSEDEILSMIAKRLGARSQIHELTQSRRVWPMLNDGALPKILGIDKTKVNLFAEQLVEVVTERLVKGRLSLSELSIKQIVELINMNTLTNPDSIRTFQERDDEAPSTILHDPAPASVVVKTEERLDTKLPDDYKEYLSITNGNEPAFGGIIMEAPLWKCEDIRWFADDEDYFADLCIDIPGDMSSITHEIANDGLDWTKIGRGIIIGQEDIDNTFLIPPATIERVQEKVRSVLESRDEKVTREVKDSVRHAVNDFAGSMEEFNKLEWCCLTWASGGAVQMDGYKSFKAYLRHVAESSGTLDKDLWHSGSGEFFGYSMVD
;
A
#
# COMPACT_ATOMS: atom_id res chain seq x y z
N MET A 1 -6.72 81.95 12.02
CA MET A 1 -5.48 81.27 11.61
C MET A 1 -4.96 80.53 12.83
N SER A 2 -5.44 79.30 12.97
CA SER A 2 -5.22 78.30 14.03
C SER A 2 -6.07 77.12 13.52
N GLY A 3 -5.55 75.98 13.11
CA GLY A 3 -4.66 75.10 13.84
C GLY A 3 -5.52 74.01 14.46
N GLU A 4 -5.98 73.05 13.63
CA GLU A 4 -6.62 71.81 14.12
C GLU A 4 -5.96 70.61 13.46
N ALA A 5 -5.63 69.66 14.33
CA ALA A 5 -4.80 68.49 14.09
C ALA A 5 -5.55 67.44 13.29
N ASN A 6 -4.84 66.83 12.33
CA ASN A 6 -5.31 65.66 11.59
C ASN A 6 -4.83 64.43 12.38
N GLU A 7 -5.74 63.74 13.06
CA GLU A 7 -5.48 62.46 13.70
C GLU A 7 -5.23 61.39 12.64
N SER A 8 -4.04 60.79 12.68
CA SER A 8 -3.65 59.65 11.88
C SER A 8 -4.36 58.39 12.38
N ILE A 9 -5.21 57.81 11.55
CA ILE A 9 -5.73 56.45 11.75
C ILE A 9 -4.56 55.47 11.52
N PRO A 10 -4.26 54.56 12.46
CA PRO A 10 -3.24 53.54 12.23
C PRO A 10 -3.75 52.56 11.17
N PHE A 11 -2.95 52.36 10.12
CA PHE A 11 -3.08 51.17 9.28
C PHE A 11 -2.73 49.97 10.14
N GLU A 12 -3.75 49.27 10.66
CA GLU A 12 -3.60 47.88 11.09
C GLU A 12 -3.19 47.08 9.85
N SER A 13 -1.94 46.62 9.85
CA SER A 13 -1.41 45.68 8.87
C SER A 13 -2.17 44.37 9.00
N ALA A 14 -3.14 44.17 8.10
CA ALA A 14 -3.77 42.88 7.86
C ALA A 14 -2.78 41.92 7.19
N ASP A 15 -1.84 41.40 7.98
CA ASP A 15 -1.21 40.10 7.72
C ASP A 15 -2.03 39.04 8.46
N GLU A 16 -3.31 38.88 8.09
CA GLU A 16 -3.98 37.62 8.38
C GLU A 16 -3.36 36.59 7.45
N PRO A 17 -2.64 35.56 7.97
CA PRO A 17 -2.09 34.53 7.11
C PRO A 17 -3.25 33.89 6.35
N ILE A 18 -3.17 33.94 5.02
CA ILE A 18 -4.10 33.21 4.14
C ILE A 18 -4.12 31.77 4.66
N PRO A 19 -5.30 31.22 5.03
CA PRO A 19 -5.37 29.88 5.56
C PRO A 19 -4.77 28.92 4.53
N TYR A 20 -3.62 28.33 4.88
CA TYR A 20 -2.98 27.33 4.07
C TYR A 20 -3.88 26.08 4.09
N ASN A 21 -4.60 25.87 3.00
CA ASN A 21 -5.33 24.63 2.81
C ASN A 21 -4.29 23.50 2.65
N PRO A 22 -4.38 22.43 3.46
CA PRO A 22 -3.50 21.28 3.28
C PRO A 22 -3.55 20.80 1.82
N PRO A 23 -2.43 20.34 1.26
CA PRO A 23 -2.39 19.81 -0.11
C PRO A 23 -3.09 18.43 -0.24
N PHE A 24 -3.86 18.05 0.78
CA PHE A 24 -4.68 16.85 0.84
C PHE A 24 -6.00 17.15 1.57
N SER A 25 -7.02 16.37 1.25
CA SER A 25 -8.33 16.40 1.88
C SER A 25 -8.27 15.66 3.22
N ARG A 26 -8.42 16.42 4.31
CA ARG A 26 -8.55 15.84 5.65
C ARG A 26 -9.67 14.80 5.72
N ALA A 27 -10.81 15.07 5.08
CA ALA A 27 -11.96 14.18 5.10
C ALA A 27 -11.63 12.80 4.49
N GLN A 28 -10.86 12.77 3.40
CA GLN A 28 -10.48 11.52 2.74
C GLN A 28 -9.53 10.68 3.61
N VAL A 29 -8.56 11.30 4.28
CA VAL A 29 -7.70 10.60 5.25
C VAL A 29 -8.52 10.04 6.41
N LEU A 30 -9.48 10.82 6.92
CA LEU A 30 -10.34 10.38 8.02
C LEU A 30 -11.34 9.28 7.59
N GLN A 31 -11.63 9.13 6.30
CA GLN A 31 -12.59 8.14 5.78
C GLN A 31 -11.91 6.86 5.26
N SER A 32 -10.59 6.89 5.04
CA SER A 32 -9.83 5.78 4.48
C SER A 32 -10.00 4.51 5.32
N SER A 33 -10.01 3.34 4.67
CA SER A 33 -9.88 2.05 5.37
C SER A 33 -8.54 1.96 6.09
N ASN A 34 -8.40 1.04 7.04
CA ASN A 34 -7.12 0.79 7.69
C ASN A 34 -6.04 0.41 6.66
N GLU A 35 -6.38 -0.40 5.67
CA GLU A 35 -5.45 -0.76 4.61
C GLU A 35 -4.98 0.48 3.85
N ASP A 36 -5.89 1.27 3.27
CA ASP A 36 -5.52 2.47 2.50
C ASP A 36 -4.69 3.46 3.36
N LEU A 37 -5.09 3.64 4.62
CA LEU A 37 -4.36 4.46 5.60
C LEU A 37 -2.92 3.97 5.77
N TYR A 38 -2.71 2.66 5.98
CA TYR A 38 -1.37 2.09 6.13
C TYR A 38 -0.54 2.20 4.87
N ILE A 39 -1.13 1.89 3.70
CA ILE A 39 -0.45 1.99 2.41
C ILE A 39 0.07 3.40 2.20
N LYS A 40 -0.79 4.40 2.35
CA LYS A 40 -0.46 5.79 2.05
C LYS A 40 0.46 6.39 3.12
N THR A 41 0.20 6.13 4.39
CA THR A 41 1.05 6.61 5.48
C THR A 41 2.48 6.04 5.39
N ALA A 42 2.64 4.75 5.09
CA ALA A 42 3.95 4.14 4.88
C ALA A 42 4.69 4.76 3.68
N LYS A 43 3.98 5.05 2.58
CA LYS A 43 4.56 5.77 1.44
C LYS A 43 5.03 7.17 1.82
N PHE A 44 4.22 7.94 2.56
CA PHE A 44 4.62 9.25 3.05
C PHE A 44 5.83 9.15 3.96
N ALA A 45 5.89 8.19 4.88
CA ALA A 45 7.04 7.98 5.75
C ALA A 45 8.33 7.74 4.95
N ILE A 46 8.28 6.91 3.89
CA ILE A 46 9.43 6.69 2.99
C ILE A 46 9.84 7.99 2.29
N GLN A 47 8.88 8.76 1.79
CA GLN A 47 9.14 10.02 1.09
C GLN A 47 9.72 11.09 2.03
N PHE A 48 9.21 11.21 3.27
CA PHE A 48 9.78 12.06 4.30
C PHE A 48 11.21 11.65 4.65
N ALA A 49 11.47 10.33 4.79
CA ALA A 49 12.80 9.82 5.09
C ALA A 49 13.84 10.22 4.02
N ILE A 50 13.53 10.08 2.72
CA ILE A 50 14.47 10.48 1.65
C ILE A 50 14.64 12.00 1.53
N LEU A 51 13.73 12.78 2.11
CA LEU A 51 13.82 14.23 2.23
C LEU A 51 14.58 14.69 3.50
N GLY A 52 15.05 13.75 4.34
CA GLY A 52 15.74 14.05 5.59
C GLY A 52 14.80 14.35 6.77
N TYR A 53 13.50 14.13 6.62
CA TYR A 53 12.49 14.27 7.68
C TYR A 53 12.34 12.95 8.45
N THR A 54 13.46 12.48 9.01
CA THR A 54 13.55 11.14 9.62
C THR A 54 12.67 11.00 10.86
N ASP A 55 12.55 12.05 11.66
CA ASP A 55 11.73 12.05 12.87
C ASP A 55 10.24 11.93 12.53
N THR A 56 9.77 12.67 11.53
CA THR A 56 8.40 12.54 10.99
C THR A 56 8.15 11.14 10.43
N ALA A 57 9.08 10.61 9.66
CA ALA A 57 8.98 9.25 9.12
C ALA A 57 8.86 8.22 10.25
N SER A 58 9.71 8.32 11.28
CA SER A 58 9.66 7.44 12.44
C SER A 58 8.36 7.59 13.23
N GLU A 59 7.90 8.82 13.46
CA GLU A 59 6.64 9.06 14.17
C GLU A 59 5.44 8.42 13.44
N LEU A 60 5.34 8.60 12.12
CA LEU A 60 4.26 7.99 11.33
C LEU A 60 4.26 6.47 11.47
N ILE A 61 5.42 5.82 11.35
CA ILE A 61 5.54 4.36 11.48
C ILE A 61 5.23 3.90 12.91
N SER A 62 5.72 4.58 13.94
CA SER A 62 5.38 4.28 15.34
C SER A 62 3.86 4.29 15.56
N LYS A 63 3.15 5.27 14.99
CA LYS A 63 1.69 5.33 15.10
C LYS A 63 1.00 4.15 14.41
N LEU A 64 1.47 3.73 13.24
CA LEU A 64 0.92 2.56 12.56
C LEU A 64 1.14 1.29 13.39
N ASN A 65 2.36 1.06 13.86
CA ASN A 65 2.72 -0.12 14.67
C ASN A 65 1.95 -0.19 15.98
N ASN A 66 1.78 0.96 16.66
CA ASN A 66 1.03 1.03 17.91
C ASN A 66 -0.47 0.78 17.73
N HIS A 67 -1.03 1.03 16.53
CA HIS A 67 -2.43 0.74 16.25
C HIS A 67 -2.64 -0.69 15.74
N ASP A 68 -1.80 -1.16 14.81
CA ASP A 68 -1.90 -2.51 14.26
C ASP A 68 -0.53 -3.10 13.99
N TRP A 69 -0.15 -4.06 14.83
CA TRP A 69 1.10 -4.79 14.66
C TRP A 69 1.13 -5.62 13.38
N TYR A 70 0.00 -6.10 12.87
CA TYR A 70 -0.03 -7.07 11.77
C TYR A 70 -0.38 -6.44 10.42
N HIS A 71 -0.28 -5.11 10.29
CA HIS A 71 -0.59 -4.46 9.03
C HIS A 71 0.27 -4.99 7.85
N GLY A 72 -0.37 -5.26 6.71
CA GLY A 72 0.25 -5.92 5.54
C GLY A 72 1.40 -5.13 4.87
N ARG A 73 1.67 -3.89 5.29
CA ARG A 73 2.65 -2.99 4.65
C ARG A 73 4.03 -2.92 5.29
N HIS A 74 4.31 -3.68 6.33
CA HIS A 74 5.62 -3.68 6.99
C HIS A 74 6.78 -4.09 6.04
N ILE A 75 6.52 -4.91 5.02
CA ILE A 75 7.53 -5.29 4.03
C ILE A 75 8.01 -4.07 3.21
N GLY A 76 7.09 -3.15 2.88
CA GLY A 76 7.40 -1.98 2.06
C GLY A 76 8.34 -0.97 2.73
N ILE A 77 8.37 -0.95 4.06
CA ILE A 77 9.19 -0.02 4.86
C ILE A 77 10.53 -0.61 5.29
N ARG A 78 10.77 -1.92 5.09
CA ARG A 78 12.03 -2.58 5.48
C ARG A 78 13.32 -1.89 4.99
N PRO A 79 13.38 -1.27 3.79
CA PRO A 79 14.55 -0.50 3.41
C PRO A 79 14.96 0.58 4.43
N LEU A 80 13.99 1.16 5.16
CA LEU A 80 14.22 2.17 6.20
C LEU A 80 14.91 1.61 7.46
N TRP A 81 14.97 0.28 7.66
CA TRP A 81 15.76 -0.30 8.76
C TRP A 81 17.24 0.09 8.66
N GLN A 82 17.77 0.29 7.45
CA GLN A 82 19.14 0.77 7.25
C GLN A 82 19.33 2.19 7.75
N LEU A 83 18.32 3.05 7.53
CA LEU A 83 18.31 4.41 8.06
C LEU A 83 18.29 4.39 9.59
N TRP A 84 17.32 3.68 10.18
CA TRP A 84 17.12 3.64 11.63
C TRP A 84 18.29 3.00 12.40
N ASP A 85 18.91 1.96 11.85
CA ASP A 85 20.17 1.40 12.35
C ASP A 85 21.29 2.46 12.35
N GLN A 86 21.42 3.19 11.24
CA GLN A 86 22.48 4.19 11.07
C GLN A 86 22.32 5.38 12.03
N ILE A 87 21.10 5.88 12.21
CA ILE A 87 20.82 7.01 13.12
C ILE A 87 20.60 6.57 14.58
N ASN A 88 20.60 5.25 14.84
CA ASN A 88 20.29 4.65 16.14
C ASN A 88 18.98 5.17 16.75
N HIS A 89 17.96 5.32 15.90
CA HIS A 89 16.64 5.79 16.28
C HIS A 89 15.59 5.01 15.51
N TRP A 90 15.00 4.01 16.18
CA TRP A 90 14.00 3.12 15.61
C TRP A 90 12.60 3.60 15.99
N PRO A 91 11.62 3.51 15.07
CA PRO A 91 10.21 3.65 15.41
C PRO A 91 9.80 2.58 16.41
N ASP A 92 8.77 2.88 17.20
CA ASP A 92 8.17 1.94 18.13
C ASP A 92 7.79 0.65 17.40
N GLY A 93 8.25 -0.49 17.92
CA GLY A 93 7.97 -1.81 17.36
C GLY A 93 8.92 -2.30 16.26
N GLU A 94 9.53 -1.42 15.47
CA GLU A 94 10.31 -1.88 14.29
C GLU A 94 11.55 -2.68 14.68
N LEU A 95 12.24 -2.30 15.76
CA LEU A 95 13.37 -3.08 16.27
C LEU A 95 12.94 -4.49 16.73
N ASP A 96 11.75 -4.59 17.31
CA ASP A 96 11.20 -5.87 17.76
C ASP A 96 10.78 -6.74 16.57
N ARG A 97 10.26 -6.15 15.48
CA ARG A 97 10.04 -6.87 14.22
C ARG A 97 11.31 -7.44 13.62
N VAL A 98 12.42 -6.71 13.67
CA VAL A 98 13.72 -7.24 13.21
C VAL A 98 14.11 -8.45 14.06
N ARG A 99 13.95 -8.38 15.38
CA ARG A 99 14.21 -9.51 16.28
C ARG A 99 13.29 -10.69 15.99
N GLU A 100 12.00 -10.48 15.73
CA GLU A 100 11.07 -11.53 15.30
C GLU A 100 11.51 -12.19 13.99
N SER A 101 11.89 -11.39 12.98
CA SER A 101 12.43 -11.90 11.71
C SER A 101 13.66 -12.79 11.92
N ILE A 102 14.58 -12.37 12.80
CA ILE A 102 15.78 -13.15 13.16
C ILE A 102 15.37 -14.47 13.83
N LYS A 103 14.44 -14.43 14.79
CA LYS A 103 13.93 -15.62 15.49
C LYS A 103 13.34 -16.61 14.50
N ASP A 104 12.51 -16.15 13.58
CA ASP A 104 11.88 -16.99 12.57
C ASP A 104 12.88 -17.57 11.58
N ASN A 105 13.85 -16.77 11.13
CA ASN A 105 14.93 -17.24 10.27
C ASN A 105 15.76 -18.33 10.95
N ARG A 106 16.08 -18.18 12.25
CA ARG A 106 16.76 -19.21 13.05
C ARG A 106 15.91 -20.47 13.16
N LYS A 107 14.60 -20.36 13.45
CA LYS A 107 13.67 -21.50 13.52
C LYS A 107 13.57 -22.25 12.20
N ARG A 108 13.42 -21.55 11.07
CA ARG A 108 13.40 -22.14 9.72
C ARG A 108 14.71 -22.87 9.41
N ALA A 109 15.85 -22.27 9.73
CA ALA A 109 17.16 -22.88 9.53
C ALA A 109 17.35 -24.15 10.38
N ALA A 110 16.92 -24.12 11.66
CA ALA A 110 16.87 -25.31 12.51
C ALA A 110 15.97 -26.39 11.90
N GLY A 111 14.76 -26.03 11.48
CA GLY A 111 13.81 -26.95 10.84
C GLY A 111 14.40 -27.66 9.62
N LYS A 112 15.18 -26.96 8.79
CA LYS A 112 15.92 -27.56 7.67
C LYS A 112 16.98 -28.56 8.16
N ARG A 113 17.82 -28.17 9.14
CA ARG A 113 18.86 -29.05 9.73
C ARG A 113 18.28 -30.32 10.37
N VAL A 114 17.09 -30.23 10.96
CA VAL A 114 16.40 -31.41 11.53
C VAL A 114 15.92 -32.36 10.43
N LYS A 115 15.48 -31.85 9.27
CA LYS A 115 15.12 -32.71 8.13
C LYS A 115 16.34 -33.43 7.53
N ASP A 116 17.50 -32.77 7.57
CA ASP A 116 18.75 -33.32 7.02
C ASP A 116 19.44 -34.33 7.98
N ASN A 117 19.26 -34.18 9.30
CA ASN A 117 19.84 -35.06 10.33
C ASN A 117 18.78 -36.00 10.93
N GLN A 118 18.82 -37.29 10.57
CA GLN A 118 17.83 -38.32 10.92
C GLN A 118 17.83 -38.79 12.40
N GLY A 119 17.66 -37.88 13.38
CA GLY A 119 17.57 -38.25 14.81
C GLY A 119 16.62 -37.37 15.61
N GLU A 120 15.58 -37.97 16.22
CA GLU A 120 14.52 -37.26 16.95
C GLU A 120 15.05 -36.47 18.16
N GLU A 121 15.99 -37.03 18.93
CA GLU A 121 16.62 -36.35 20.07
C GLU A 121 17.51 -35.19 19.64
N THR A 122 18.28 -35.37 18.56
CA THR A 122 19.12 -34.30 17.98
C THR A 122 18.25 -33.17 17.45
N GLY A 123 17.11 -33.49 16.84
CA GLY A 123 16.16 -32.51 16.34
C GLY A 123 15.50 -31.67 17.44
N LYS A 124 15.12 -32.29 18.56
CA LYS A 124 14.56 -31.58 19.72
C LYS A 124 15.58 -30.63 20.35
N LYS A 125 16.84 -31.07 20.50
CA LYS A 125 17.91 -30.24 21.05
C LYS A 125 18.22 -29.02 20.17
N ILE A 126 18.32 -29.21 18.85
CA ILE A 126 18.57 -28.11 17.90
C ILE A 126 17.46 -27.04 17.96
N LYS A 127 16.19 -27.45 18.12
CA LYS A 127 15.07 -26.52 18.24
C LYS A 127 15.11 -25.75 19.56
N LEU A 128 15.36 -26.44 20.68
CA LEU A 128 15.46 -25.83 22.00
C LEU A 128 16.61 -24.80 22.07
N ASP A 129 17.78 -25.16 21.55
CA ASP A 129 18.95 -24.27 21.51
C ASP A 129 18.66 -22.98 20.71
N VAL A 130 17.82 -23.05 19.66
CA VAL A 130 17.41 -21.88 18.87
C VAL A 130 16.42 -20.98 19.62
N ASP A 131 15.44 -21.57 20.31
CA ASP A 131 14.43 -20.80 21.04
C ASP A 131 15.02 -20.10 22.29
N GLU A 132 16.07 -20.67 22.89
CA GLU A 132 16.72 -20.12 24.09
C GLU A 132 17.87 -19.14 23.78
N SER A 133 18.36 -19.08 22.54
CA SER A 133 19.48 -18.21 22.16
C SER A 133 19.04 -16.73 22.14
N PRO A 134 19.62 -15.84 22.98
CA PRO A 134 19.27 -14.43 22.95
C PRO A 134 19.57 -13.82 21.57
N ILE A 135 18.78 -12.81 21.20
CA ILE A 135 19.02 -11.99 20.02
C ILE A 135 19.77 -10.75 20.49
N THR A 136 20.97 -10.58 19.97
CA THR A 136 21.88 -9.49 20.33
C THR A 136 21.81 -8.33 19.33
N ASP A 137 22.36 -7.17 19.68
CA ASP A 137 22.47 -6.05 18.74
C ASP A 137 23.36 -6.39 17.54
N ASP A 138 24.35 -7.27 17.71
CA ASP A 138 25.16 -7.80 16.62
C ASP A 138 24.33 -8.65 15.64
N ASP A 139 23.33 -9.38 16.15
CA ASP A 139 22.40 -10.13 15.30
C ASP A 139 21.51 -9.20 14.49
N VAL A 140 21.00 -8.12 15.11
CA VAL A 140 20.22 -7.08 14.44
C VAL A 140 21.05 -6.44 13.33
N LYS A 141 22.27 -6.02 13.63
CA LYS A 141 23.20 -5.45 12.65
C LYS A 141 23.45 -6.40 11.49
N LYS A 142 23.68 -7.69 11.77
CA LYS A 142 23.90 -8.71 10.75
C LYS A 142 22.68 -8.91 9.85
N GLU A 143 21.47 -8.86 10.40
CA GLU A 143 20.22 -8.97 9.61
C GLU A 143 20.07 -7.76 8.69
N VAL A 144 20.29 -6.54 9.19
CA VAL A 144 20.26 -5.31 8.40
C VAL A 144 21.33 -5.33 7.30
N ASP A 145 22.56 -5.77 7.63
CA ASP A 145 23.66 -5.93 6.67
C ASP A 145 23.34 -6.97 5.58
N SER A 146 22.73 -8.09 5.97
CA SER A 146 22.28 -9.15 5.04
C SER A 146 21.22 -8.62 4.08
N MET A 147 20.27 -7.84 4.59
CA MET A 147 19.23 -7.20 3.78
C MET A 147 19.81 -6.20 2.78
N TYR A 148 20.71 -5.31 3.22
CA TYR A 148 21.45 -4.41 2.33
C TYR A 148 22.23 -5.17 1.25
N HIS A 149 22.90 -6.26 1.62
CA HIS A 149 23.62 -7.10 0.67
C HIS A 149 22.68 -7.74 -0.37
N SER A 150 21.45 -8.11 0.04
CA SER A 150 20.41 -8.60 -0.88
C SER A 150 20.00 -7.53 -1.88
N TYR A 151 19.70 -6.31 -1.42
CA TYR A 151 19.30 -5.20 -2.29
C TYR A 151 20.39 -4.77 -3.27
N SER A 152 21.63 -4.67 -2.80
CA SER A 152 22.76 -4.26 -3.65
C SER A 152 23.13 -5.29 -4.73
N LYS A 153 22.62 -6.53 -4.63
CA LYS A 153 22.66 -7.50 -5.74
C LYS A 153 21.60 -7.19 -6.79
N SER A 154 20.37 -6.88 -6.37
CA SER A 154 19.26 -6.62 -7.31
C SER A 154 19.48 -5.38 -8.17
N TRP A 155 20.13 -4.32 -7.67
CA TRP A 155 20.43 -3.14 -8.51
C TRP A 155 21.45 -3.42 -9.61
N TRP A 156 22.39 -4.33 -9.33
CA TRP A 156 23.54 -4.57 -10.20
C TRP A 156 23.30 -5.73 -11.17
N TYR A 157 22.53 -6.74 -10.75
CA TYR A 157 22.12 -7.89 -11.56
C TYR A 157 20.59 -7.90 -11.69
N PRO A 158 20.00 -6.99 -12.48
CA PRO A 158 18.55 -6.87 -12.68
C PRO A 158 17.91 -8.18 -13.20
N GLU A 159 18.67 -8.97 -13.96
CA GLU A 159 18.30 -10.30 -14.47
C GLU A 159 18.26 -11.39 -13.40
N VAL A 160 18.70 -11.08 -12.19
CA VAL A 160 18.55 -11.94 -11.03
C VAL A 160 17.44 -11.34 -10.17
N PRO A 161 16.16 -11.66 -10.44
CA PRO A 161 15.08 -11.26 -9.57
C PRO A 161 15.40 -11.64 -8.12
N GLN A 162 15.01 -10.82 -7.17
CA GLN A 162 15.27 -11.02 -5.74
C GLN A 162 14.86 -12.43 -5.25
N PHE A 163 13.85 -13.03 -5.90
CA PHE A 163 13.38 -14.39 -5.64
C PHE A 163 14.29 -15.52 -6.17
N TRP A 164 15.15 -15.27 -7.17
CA TRP A 164 15.97 -16.29 -7.84
C TRP A 164 17.33 -16.50 -7.15
N ALA A 165 17.75 -15.57 -6.28
CA ALA A 165 18.89 -15.77 -5.37
C ALA A 165 18.72 -16.96 -4.41
N TYR A 166 17.48 -17.45 -4.22
CA TYR A 166 17.17 -18.64 -3.44
C TYR A 166 17.33 -19.96 -4.22
N GLY A 167 17.50 -19.91 -5.55
CA GLY A 167 17.50 -21.07 -6.45
C GLY A 167 18.88 -21.69 -6.75
N GLY A 168 19.94 -21.29 -6.05
CA GLY A 168 21.29 -21.86 -6.24
C GLY A 168 22.03 -21.39 -7.50
N VAL A 169 21.55 -20.36 -8.18
CA VAL A 169 22.30 -19.69 -9.25
C VAL A 169 23.49 -18.95 -8.63
N HIS A 170 24.70 -19.27 -9.06
CA HIS A 170 25.89 -18.56 -8.62
C HIS A 170 25.93 -17.17 -9.26
N VAL A 171 25.60 -16.15 -8.47
CA VAL A 171 25.75 -14.75 -8.85
C VAL A 171 27.15 -14.29 -8.45
N PRO A 172 27.94 -13.67 -9.35
CA PRO A 172 29.23 -13.12 -8.98
C PRO A 172 29.07 -12.07 -7.86
N PRO A 173 30.09 -11.86 -7.02
CA PRO A 173 30.05 -10.82 -5.99
C PRO A 173 29.67 -9.46 -6.59
N SER A 174 28.64 -8.83 -6.02
CA SER A 174 28.23 -7.47 -6.42
C SER A 174 29.38 -6.49 -6.16
N PRO A 175 29.63 -5.49 -7.02
CA PRO A 175 30.64 -4.44 -6.77
C PRO A 175 30.31 -3.58 -5.54
N HIS A 176 29.11 -3.71 -4.99
CA HIS A 176 28.67 -3.11 -3.74
C HIS A 176 29.10 -3.91 -2.51
N SER A 177 29.48 -5.18 -2.68
CA SER A 177 29.94 -6.02 -1.58
C SER A 177 31.19 -5.44 -0.93
N GLN A 178 31.23 -5.47 0.40
CA GLN A 178 32.41 -5.11 1.19
C GLN A 178 33.60 -6.03 0.90
N GLU A 179 33.35 -7.27 0.50
CA GLU A 179 34.37 -8.27 0.17
C GLU A 179 35.05 -8.01 -1.18
N VAL A 180 34.45 -7.19 -2.04
CA VAL A 180 34.99 -6.86 -3.36
C VAL A 180 35.79 -5.58 -3.25
N ASP A 181 37.11 -5.70 -3.19
CA ASP A 181 38.02 -4.56 -3.17
C ASP A 181 38.29 -4.05 -4.59
N LEU A 182 37.52 -3.05 -5.03
CA LEU A 182 37.68 -2.42 -6.35
C LEU A 182 38.73 -1.31 -6.31
N SER A 183 39.59 -1.22 -7.32
CA SER A 183 40.49 -0.07 -7.46
C SER A 183 39.70 1.22 -7.73
N ILE A 184 40.34 2.38 -7.51
CA ILE A 184 39.77 3.69 -7.87
C ILE A 184 39.35 3.72 -9.35
N GLU A 185 40.15 3.14 -10.25
CA GLU A 185 39.83 3.12 -11.68
C GLU A 185 38.67 2.16 -12.01
N ASP A 186 38.57 1.01 -11.33
CA ASP A 186 37.44 0.11 -11.50
C ASP A 186 36.12 0.76 -11.05
N LEU A 187 36.14 1.49 -9.92
CA LEU A 187 34.99 2.25 -9.43
C LEU A 187 34.58 3.34 -10.43
N ARG A 188 35.55 4.08 -10.99
CA ARG A 188 35.28 5.09 -12.03
C ARG A 188 34.66 4.48 -13.26
N LYS A 189 35.26 3.40 -13.77
CA LYS A 189 34.78 2.69 -14.96
C LYS A 189 33.35 2.20 -14.76
N LYS A 190 33.08 1.48 -13.66
CA LYS A 190 31.74 0.96 -13.37
C LYS A 190 30.69 2.05 -13.20
N THR A 191 31.04 3.15 -12.53
CA THR A 191 30.13 4.30 -12.39
C THR A 191 29.82 4.91 -13.76
N ARG A 192 30.82 5.11 -14.63
CA ARG A 192 30.61 5.58 -16.01
C ARG A 192 29.77 4.62 -16.85
N ASP A 193 30.00 3.32 -16.72
CA ASP A 193 29.26 2.28 -17.45
C ASP A 193 27.76 2.36 -17.08
N LEU A 194 27.42 2.50 -15.80
CA LEU A 194 26.03 2.66 -15.33
C LEU A 194 25.37 3.95 -15.82
N ILE A 195 26.07 5.08 -15.72
CA ILE A 195 25.54 6.38 -16.21
C ILE A 195 25.37 6.38 -17.74
N SER A 196 26.29 5.75 -18.47
CA SER A 196 26.19 5.63 -19.92
C SER A 196 25.03 4.72 -20.33
N ALA A 197 24.81 3.61 -19.60
CA ALA A 197 23.63 2.77 -19.78
C ALA A 197 22.34 3.55 -19.54
N PHE A 198 22.32 4.41 -18.51
CA PHE A 198 21.20 5.32 -18.24
C PHE A 198 20.88 6.25 -19.41
N HIS A 199 21.87 6.95 -19.95
CA HIS A 199 21.65 7.83 -21.10
C HIS A 199 21.27 7.08 -22.39
N GLY A 200 21.64 5.80 -22.50
CA GLY A 200 21.18 4.93 -23.58
C GLY A 200 19.67 4.66 -23.54
N TRP A 201 19.04 4.73 -22.36
CA TRP A 201 17.61 4.45 -22.17
C TRP A 201 16.66 5.55 -22.65
N ASP A 202 17.17 6.73 -23.00
CA ASP A 202 16.37 7.82 -23.55
C ASP A 202 15.93 7.57 -25.02
N GLU A 203 16.30 6.44 -25.64
CA GLU A 203 15.75 5.94 -26.92
C GLU A 203 14.71 4.80 -26.69
N PRO A 204 13.38 5.08 -26.71
CA PRO A 204 12.35 4.09 -26.36
C PRO A 204 12.29 2.83 -27.26
N GLY A 205 12.87 2.87 -28.46
CA GLY A 205 12.76 1.79 -29.46
C GLY A 205 13.74 0.61 -29.32
N LYS A 206 14.77 0.70 -28.46
CA LYS A 206 15.83 -0.33 -28.37
C LYS A 206 15.59 -1.43 -27.33
N TYR A 207 14.64 -1.24 -26.43
CA TYR A 207 14.48 -2.10 -25.24
C TYR A 207 13.26 -3.03 -25.31
N GLN A 208 12.69 -3.21 -26.50
CA GLN A 208 11.60 -4.16 -26.75
C GLN A 208 12.06 -5.59 -27.07
N ASP A 209 13.35 -5.86 -27.26
CA ASP A 209 13.81 -7.17 -27.76
C ASP A 209 14.71 -7.91 -26.74
N ALA A 210 14.06 -8.54 -25.76
CA ALA A 210 14.68 -9.39 -24.74
C ALA A 210 15.25 -10.73 -25.27
N VAL A 211 15.41 -10.87 -26.60
CA VAL A 211 15.88 -12.12 -27.24
C VAL A 211 17.42 -12.20 -27.34
N LYS A 212 18.17 -11.13 -27.04
CA LYS A 212 19.64 -11.10 -27.18
C LYS A 212 20.48 -11.33 -25.90
N GLY A 213 19.87 -11.59 -24.74
CA GLY A 213 20.62 -12.02 -23.56
C GLY A 213 21.49 -10.95 -22.86
N GLU A 214 21.38 -9.68 -23.26
CA GLU A 214 21.84 -8.53 -22.46
C GLU A 214 20.61 -7.97 -21.74
N SER A 215 20.44 -8.31 -20.46
CA SER A 215 19.33 -7.79 -19.67
C SER A 215 19.57 -6.31 -19.34
N PRO A 216 18.66 -5.38 -19.67
CA PRO A 216 18.81 -4.01 -19.23
C PRO A 216 18.65 -3.94 -17.71
N ILE A 217 19.59 -3.25 -17.06
CA ILE A 217 19.42 -2.72 -15.70
C ILE A 217 18.20 -1.80 -15.72
N GLU A 218 17.34 -1.86 -14.70
CA GLU A 218 16.26 -0.88 -14.58
C GLU A 218 16.90 0.51 -14.39
N PRO A 219 16.46 1.57 -15.10
CA PRO A 219 16.99 2.92 -14.97
C PRO A 219 17.20 3.39 -13.54
N SER A 220 16.23 3.06 -12.71
CA SER A 220 16.19 3.46 -11.32
C SER A 220 17.31 2.78 -10.50
N GLY A 221 17.53 1.47 -10.70
CA GLY A 221 18.55 0.69 -9.99
C GLY A 221 19.96 1.04 -10.44
N ALA A 222 20.14 1.35 -11.73
CA ALA A 222 21.42 1.81 -12.26
C ALA A 222 21.88 3.13 -11.63
N LEU A 223 20.95 4.07 -11.46
CA LEU A 223 21.25 5.36 -10.82
C LEU A 223 21.54 5.21 -9.33
N ALA A 224 20.76 4.39 -8.61
CA ALA A 224 21.03 4.08 -7.20
C ALA A 224 22.42 3.43 -7.03
N SER A 225 22.74 2.45 -7.89
CA SER A 225 24.05 1.80 -7.94
C SER A 225 25.18 2.79 -8.25
N ALA A 226 24.99 3.66 -9.24
CA ALA A 226 25.99 4.65 -9.64
C ALA A 226 26.28 5.64 -8.50
N LEU A 227 25.24 6.12 -7.81
CA LEU A 227 25.39 7.01 -6.67
C LEU A 227 26.18 6.33 -5.54
N GLU A 228 25.84 5.09 -5.22
CA GLU A 228 26.55 4.34 -4.18
C GLU A 228 28.03 4.11 -4.53
N LEU A 229 28.34 3.72 -5.77
CA LEU A 229 29.72 3.54 -6.23
C LEU A 229 30.50 4.87 -6.24
N ARG A 230 29.84 5.99 -6.55
CA ARG A 230 30.45 7.32 -6.49
C ARG A 230 30.80 7.71 -5.05
N ILE A 231 29.92 7.44 -4.09
CA ILE A 231 30.22 7.66 -2.66
C ILE A 231 31.40 6.78 -2.21
N ARG A 232 31.42 5.51 -2.61
CA ARG A 232 32.54 4.59 -2.32
C ARG A 232 33.86 5.06 -2.95
N LEU A 233 33.81 5.64 -4.15
CA LEU A 233 34.97 6.24 -4.82
C LEU A 233 35.54 7.41 -4.02
N ARG A 234 34.69 8.32 -3.52
CA ARG A 234 35.06 9.44 -2.64
C ARG A 234 35.75 8.95 -1.36
N GLU A 235 35.18 7.95 -0.70
CA GLU A 235 35.76 7.38 0.53
C GLU A 235 37.16 6.79 0.33
N LYS A 236 37.47 6.31 -0.88
CA LYS A 236 38.82 5.84 -1.25
C LYS A 236 39.79 6.96 -1.65
N GLY A 237 39.40 8.23 -1.48
CA GLY A 237 40.17 9.39 -1.91
C GLY A 237 40.09 9.68 -3.41
N GLY A 238 39.15 9.04 -4.12
CA GLY A 238 38.85 9.36 -5.51
C GLY A 238 37.84 10.50 -5.59
N GLY A 239 38.28 11.68 -6.04
CA GLY A 239 37.40 12.83 -6.28
C GLY A 239 38.09 13.88 -7.15
N GLY A 240 37.33 14.86 -7.65
CA GLY A 240 37.80 15.92 -8.55
C GLY A 240 37.28 15.75 -9.98
N ASP A 241 38.01 16.33 -10.95
CA ASP A 241 37.75 16.18 -12.39
C ASP A 241 38.25 14.81 -12.88
N ASP A 242 37.49 13.76 -12.57
CA ASP A 242 37.80 12.38 -12.92
C ASP A 242 36.92 11.82 -14.05
N GLY A 243 36.19 12.69 -14.75
CA GLY A 243 35.27 12.32 -15.82
C GLY A 243 34.08 11.47 -15.36
N VAL A 244 33.83 11.41 -14.05
CA VAL A 244 32.66 10.76 -13.45
C VAL A 244 31.77 11.83 -12.82
N PRO A 245 30.45 11.83 -13.07
CA PRO A 245 29.54 12.74 -12.41
C PRO A 245 29.72 12.73 -10.88
N SER A 246 29.62 13.91 -10.30
CA SER A 246 29.59 14.11 -8.85
C SER A 246 28.36 13.45 -8.22
N GLU A 247 28.40 13.27 -6.89
CA GLU A 247 27.26 12.75 -6.13
C GLU A 247 26.00 13.61 -6.33
N ASP A 248 26.16 14.93 -6.33
CA ASP A 248 25.07 15.89 -6.57
C ASP A 248 24.50 15.80 -8.00
N GLU A 249 25.35 15.56 -9.01
CA GLU A 249 24.89 15.37 -10.39
C GLU A 249 24.09 14.07 -10.55
N ILE A 250 24.56 12.96 -9.97
CA ILE A 250 23.82 11.68 -10.02
C ILE A 250 22.52 11.80 -9.22
N LEU A 251 22.55 12.41 -8.02
CA LEU A 251 21.34 12.64 -7.24
C LEU A 251 20.36 13.57 -7.97
N SER A 252 20.85 14.53 -8.76
CA SER A 252 20.00 15.37 -9.63
C SER A 252 19.34 14.59 -10.77
N MET A 253 20.00 13.54 -11.30
CA MET A 253 19.37 12.64 -12.26
C MET A 253 18.24 11.83 -11.61
N ILE A 254 18.46 11.33 -10.40
CA ILE A 254 17.46 10.62 -9.58
C ILE A 254 16.29 11.55 -9.24
N ALA A 255 16.57 12.78 -8.82
CA ALA A 255 15.58 13.78 -8.42
C ALA A 255 14.56 14.09 -9.52
N LYS A 256 14.97 14.05 -10.80
CA LYS A 256 14.08 14.25 -11.96
C LYS A 256 13.16 13.06 -12.24
N ARG A 257 13.38 11.93 -11.58
CA ARG A 257 12.71 10.65 -11.82
C ARG A 257 12.13 10.03 -10.55
N LEU A 258 11.97 10.79 -9.46
CA LEU A 258 11.34 10.27 -8.24
C LEU A 258 9.90 9.80 -8.47
N GLY A 259 9.24 10.35 -9.50
CA GLY A 259 7.93 9.87 -9.99
C GLY A 259 7.96 8.57 -10.79
N ALA A 260 9.14 8.07 -11.18
CA ALA A 260 9.27 6.84 -11.94
C ALA A 260 9.06 5.63 -11.04
N ARG A 261 8.57 4.54 -11.65
CA ARG A 261 8.42 3.25 -10.96
C ARG A 261 9.75 2.86 -10.29
N SER A 262 9.66 2.43 -9.03
CA SER A 262 10.77 1.93 -8.20
C SER A 262 11.86 2.92 -7.76
N GLN A 263 11.96 4.14 -8.32
CA GLN A 263 13.11 5.03 -8.06
C GLN A 263 13.32 5.39 -6.58
N ILE A 264 12.24 5.75 -5.88
CA ILE A 264 12.28 6.01 -4.43
C ILE A 264 12.67 4.74 -3.68
N HIS A 265 12.10 3.61 -4.07
CA HIS A 265 12.34 2.33 -3.42
C HIS A 265 13.82 1.93 -3.49
N GLU A 266 14.43 1.94 -4.68
CA GLU A 266 15.84 1.56 -4.82
C GLU A 266 16.79 2.55 -4.15
N LEU A 267 16.46 3.85 -4.17
CA LEU A 267 17.22 4.86 -3.44
C LEU A 267 17.28 4.54 -1.94
N THR A 268 16.15 4.17 -1.34
CA THR A 268 16.04 3.85 0.10
C THR A 268 16.79 2.58 0.50
N GLN A 269 17.12 1.73 -0.47
CA GLN A 269 17.80 0.48 -0.19
C GLN A 269 19.33 0.67 -0.07
N SER A 270 19.89 1.84 -0.37
CA SER A 270 21.34 2.12 -0.27
C SER A 270 21.75 2.69 1.08
N ARG A 271 22.52 1.90 1.85
CA ARG A 271 23.09 2.34 3.13
C ARG A 271 23.97 3.58 3.00
N ARG A 272 24.83 3.63 1.97
CA ARG A 272 25.82 4.71 1.80
C ARG A 272 25.18 6.05 1.45
N VAL A 273 23.97 6.03 0.90
CA VAL A 273 23.25 7.22 0.48
C VAL A 273 22.52 7.89 1.65
N TRP A 274 22.14 7.14 2.69
CA TRP A 274 21.41 7.68 3.84
C TRP A 274 22.03 8.89 4.53
N PRO A 275 23.35 8.98 4.81
CA PRO A 275 23.95 10.19 5.38
C PRO A 275 23.64 11.43 4.53
N MET A 276 23.78 11.32 3.20
CA MET A 276 23.54 12.41 2.27
C MET A 276 22.06 12.84 2.23
N LEU A 277 21.14 11.88 2.28
CA LEU A 277 19.69 12.17 2.33
C LEU A 277 19.28 12.79 3.65
N ASN A 278 19.80 12.27 4.77
CA ASN A 278 19.55 12.79 6.11
C ASN A 278 20.03 14.23 6.28
N ASP A 279 21.12 14.60 5.61
CA ASP A 279 21.63 15.98 5.59
C ASP A 279 20.81 16.93 4.69
N GLY A 280 19.73 16.44 4.05
CA GLY A 280 18.81 17.24 3.25
C GLY A 280 19.33 17.58 1.85
N ALA A 281 20.23 16.75 1.28
CA ALA A 281 20.76 16.98 -0.06
C ALA A 281 19.66 16.97 -1.14
N LEU A 282 18.70 16.03 -1.04
CA LEU A 282 17.63 15.91 -2.01
C LEU A 282 16.66 17.12 -2.02
N PRO A 283 16.13 17.60 -0.86
CA PRO A 283 15.34 18.83 -0.82
C PRO A 283 16.08 20.03 -1.42
N LYS A 284 17.38 20.15 -1.17
CA LYS A 284 18.21 21.24 -1.71
C LYS A 284 18.31 21.20 -3.23
N ILE A 285 18.46 20.01 -3.82
CA ILE A 285 18.50 19.81 -5.28
C ILE A 285 17.15 20.15 -5.91
N LEU A 286 16.06 19.76 -5.26
CA LEU A 286 14.70 19.98 -5.76
C LEU A 286 14.20 21.41 -5.55
N GLY A 287 14.84 22.21 -4.70
CA GLY A 287 14.35 23.54 -4.34
C GLY A 287 13.06 23.49 -3.52
N ILE A 288 12.96 22.51 -2.63
CA ILE A 288 11.77 22.33 -1.77
C ILE A 288 11.72 23.39 -0.67
N ASP A 289 10.55 24.01 -0.50
CA ASP A 289 10.26 24.89 0.63
C ASP A 289 10.09 24.08 1.91
N LYS A 290 11.05 24.23 2.82
CA LYS A 290 11.04 23.55 4.12
C LYS A 290 9.82 23.92 4.97
N THR A 291 9.31 25.15 4.84
CA THR A 291 8.14 25.61 5.59
C THR A 291 6.88 24.87 5.15
N LYS A 292 6.68 24.71 3.83
CA LYS A 292 5.56 23.92 3.28
C LYS A 292 5.62 22.47 3.70
N VAL A 293 6.81 21.85 3.67
CA VAL A 293 6.98 20.45 4.11
C VAL A 293 6.74 20.27 5.61
N ASN A 294 7.25 21.18 6.46
CA ASN A 294 6.99 21.14 7.90
C ASN A 294 5.49 21.20 8.19
N LEU A 295 4.79 22.15 7.57
CA LEU A 295 3.35 22.33 7.76
C LEU A 295 2.57 21.11 7.28
N PHE A 296 2.93 20.56 6.12
CA PHE A 296 2.33 19.33 5.60
C PHE A 296 2.58 18.13 6.52
N ALA A 297 3.80 17.97 7.04
CA ALA A 297 4.16 16.92 7.98
C ALA A 297 3.31 16.98 9.25
N GLU A 298 3.21 18.16 9.88
CA GLU A 298 2.39 18.38 11.08
C GLU A 298 0.91 18.04 10.84
N GLN A 299 0.34 18.55 9.74
CA GLN A 299 -1.06 18.30 9.38
C GLN A 299 -1.34 16.82 9.10
N LEU A 300 -0.42 16.14 8.40
CA LEU A 300 -0.57 14.71 8.09
C LEU A 300 -0.49 13.86 9.35
N VAL A 301 0.51 14.10 10.21
CA VAL A 301 0.68 13.42 11.49
C VAL A 301 -0.57 13.60 12.36
N GLU A 302 -1.11 14.82 12.41
CA GLU A 302 -2.33 15.12 13.18
C GLU A 302 -3.54 14.33 12.67
N VAL A 303 -3.83 14.38 11.36
CA VAL A 303 -5.01 13.70 10.81
C VAL A 303 -4.90 12.17 10.89
N VAL A 304 -3.70 11.61 10.68
CA VAL A 304 -3.46 10.17 10.82
C VAL A 304 -3.66 9.76 12.27
N THR A 305 -3.14 10.55 13.22
CA THR A 305 -3.39 10.31 14.65
C THR A 305 -4.88 10.33 14.97
N GLU A 306 -5.61 11.33 14.47
CA GLU A 306 -7.06 11.41 14.67
C GLU A 306 -7.75 10.15 14.11
N ARG A 307 -7.41 9.75 12.89
CA ARG A 307 -8.00 8.58 12.24
C ARG A 307 -7.74 7.28 13.01
N LEU A 308 -6.53 7.10 13.53
CA LEU A 308 -6.16 5.90 14.29
C LEU A 308 -6.82 5.89 15.68
N VAL A 309 -7.01 7.06 16.32
CA VAL A 309 -7.60 7.13 17.67
C VAL A 309 -9.12 7.10 17.64
N LYS A 310 -9.74 7.85 16.72
CA LYS A 310 -11.20 8.03 16.68
C LYS A 310 -11.92 7.05 15.74
N GLY A 311 -11.17 6.32 14.92
CA GLY A 311 -11.73 5.49 13.85
C GLY A 311 -12.13 6.32 12.64
N ARG A 312 -12.86 5.68 11.72
CA ARG A 312 -13.33 6.32 10.48
C ARG A 312 -14.32 7.43 10.78
N LEU A 313 -14.16 8.55 10.07
CA LEU A 313 -15.18 9.59 10.04
C LEU A 313 -16.45 9.05 9.40
N SER A 314 -17.55 9.09 10.16
CA SER A 314 -18.87 8.75 9.64
C SER A 314 -19.26 9.68 8.49
N LEU A 315 -19.74 9.08 7.42
CA LEU A 315 -20.26 9.80 6.27
C LEU A 315 -21.64 10.37 6.57
N SER A 316 -21.99 11.46 5.90
CA SER A 316 -23.37 11.95 5.89
C SER A 316 -24.28 10.87 5.31
N GLU A 317 -25.37 10.57 6.00
CA GLU A 317 -26.35 9.60 5.51
C GLU A 317 -26.99 10.09 4.21
N LEU A 318 -26.73 9.35 3.12
CA LEU A 318 -27.49 9.46 1.87
C LEU A 318 -28.47 8.31 1.75
N SER A 319 -29.63 8.58 1.14
CA SER A 319 -30.53 7.53 0.67
C SER A 319 -29.90 6.77 -0.50
N ILE A 320 -30.31 5.52 -0.74
CA ILE A 320 -29.80 4.73 -1.87
C ILE A 320 -30.08 5.44 -3.20
N LYS A 321 -31.24 6.08 -3.32
CA LYS A 321 -31.59 6.89 -4.49
C LYS A 321 -30.57 7.99 -4.77
N GLN A 322 -30.19 8.77 -3.75
CA GLN A 322 -29.17 9.83 -3.90
C GLN A 322 -27.81 9.26 -4.27
N ILE A 323 -27.44 8.10 -3.72
CA ILE A 323 -26.17 7.43 -4.04
C ILE A 323 -26.16 6.99 -5.51
N VAL A 324 -27.23 6.33 -5.97
CA VAL A 324 -27.37 5.85 -7.36
C VAL A 324 -27.36 7.03 -8.35
N GLU A 325 -28.07 8.11 -8.04
CA GLU A 325 -28.06 9.34 -8.86
C GLU A 325 -26.64 9.95 -8.93
N LEU A 326 -25.90 9.93 -7.82
CA LEU A 326 -24.52 10.41 -7.77
C LEU A 326 -23.58 9.52 -8.60
N ILE A 327 -23.70 8.20 -8.52
CA ILE A 327 -22.91 7.26 -9.35
C ILE A 327 -23.17 7.51 -10.84
N ASN A 328 -24.44 7.62 -11.24
CA ASN A 328 -24.80 7.90 -12.63
C ASN A 328 -24.21 9.25 -13.09
N MET A 329 -24.37 10.31 -12.29
CA MET A 329 -23.82 11.63 -12.63
C MET A 329 -22.29 11.58 -12.74
N ASN A 330 -21.59 10.97 -11.78
CA ASN A 330 -20.14 10.89 -11.78
C ASN A 330 -19.63 10.10 -12.98
N THR A 331 -20.26 8.97 -13.31
CA THR A 331 -19.87 8.16 -14.49
C THR A 331 -20.02 8.95 -15.79
N LEU A 332 -21.08 9.75 -15.92
CA LEU A 332 -21.33 10.50 -17.16
C LEU A 332 -20.52 11.79 -17.29
N THR A 333 -20.02 12.34 -16.19
CA THR A 333 -19.40 13.68 -16.16
C THR A 333 -17.93 13.68 -15.75
N ASN A 334 -17.42 12.60 -15.13
CA ASN A 334 -16.04 12.53 -14.73
C ASN A 334 -15.12 12.44 -15.98
N PRO A 335 -14.12 13.34 -16.12
CA PRO A 335 -13.21 13.34 -17.28
C PRO A 335 -12.49 12.01 -17.52
N ASP A 336 -12.12 11.29 -16.45
CA ASP A 336 -11.44 9.99 -16.56
C ASP A 336 -12.39 8.92 -17.09
N SER A 337 -13.67 8.93 -16.67
CA SER A 337 -14.68 8.02 -17.22
C SER A 337 -14.98 8.31 -18.70
N ILE A 338 -15.11 9.60 -19.06
CA ILE A 338 -15.31 10.02 -20.45
C ILE A 338 -14.14 9.56 -21.32
N ARG A 339 -12.90 9.67 -20.82
CA ARG A 339 -11.72 9.14 -21.50
C ARG A 339 -11.81 7.63 -21.69
N THR A 340 -12.25 6.87 -20.69
CA THR A 340 -12.44 5.42 -20.82
C THR A 340 -13.43 5.06 -21.92
N PHE A 341 -14.57 5.75 -22.04
CA PHE A 341 -15.51 5.53 -23.15
C PHE A 341 -14.86 5.83 -24.51
N GLN A 342 -14.10 6.93 -24.61
CA GLN A 342 -13.38 7.29 -25.83
C GLN A 342 -12.30 6.26 -26.22
N GLU A 343 -11.56 5.73 -25.24
CA GLU A 343 -10.52 4.73 -25.45
C GLU A 343 -11.08 3.37 -25.90
N ARG A 344 -12.34 3.06 -25.55
CA ARG A 344 -13.06 1.85 -25.97
C ARG A 344 -13.82 2.01 -27.30
N ASP A 345 -13.81 3.19 -27.91
CA ASP A 345 -14.66 3.55 -29.06
C ASP A 345 -16.18 3.40 -28.77
N ASP A 346 -16.58 3.54 -27.51
CA ASP A 346 -17.98 3.43 -27.05
C ASP A 346 -18.67 4.81 -27.01
N GLU A 347 -19.95 4.86 -27.40
CA GLU A 347 -20.77 6.08 -27.21
C GLU A 347 -21.22 6.17 -25.75
N ALA A 348 -20.87 7.27 -25.07
CA ALA A 348 -21.29 7.49 -23.68
C ALA A 348 -22.83 7.49 -23.59
N PRO A 349 -23.43 6.62 -22.75
CA PRO A 349 -24.89 6.51 -22.68
C PRO A 349 -25.49 7.77 -22.03
N SER A 350 -26.77 8.03 -22.25
CA SER A 350 -27.48 9.12 -21.56
C SER A 350 -27.74 8.84 -20.07
N THR A 351 -27.72 7.56 -19.69
CA THR A 351 -27.88 7.05 -18.32
C THR A 351 -27.29 5.65 -18.28
N ILE A 352 -26.63 5.29 -17.18
CA ILE A 352 -26.20 3.90 -16.91
C ILE A 352 -27.30 3.09 -16.22
N LEU A 353 -28.35 3.74 -15.72
CA LEU A 353 -29.41 3.13 -14.93
C LEU A 353 -30.47 2.48 -15.82
N HIS A 354 -30.95 1.30 -15.40
CA HIS A 354 -32.10 0.61 -15.99
C HIS A 354 -33.43 1.08 -15.39
N ASP A 355 -34.53 0.69 -16.02
CA ASP A 355 -35.86 0.85 -15.43
C ASP A 355 -35.95 0.12 -14.07
N PRO A 356 -36.66 0.69 -13.07
CA PRO A 356 -36.90 0.03 -11.78
C PRO A 356 -37.51 -1.38 -11.90
N ALA A 357 -37.09 -2.30 -11.03
CA ALA A 357 -37.70 -3.61 -10.93
C ALA A 357 -39.07 -3.53 -10.23
N PRO A 358 -40.16 -4.04 -10.84
CA PRO A 358 -41.44 -4.18 -10.13
C PRO A 358 -41.30 -5.11 -8.93
N ALA A 359 -42.00 -4.82 -7.83
CA ALA A 359 -41.95 -5.65 -6.61
C ALA A 359 -42.23 -7.15 -6.88
N SER A 360 -43.12 -7.46 -7.84
CA SER A 360 -43.40 -8.84 -8.25
C SER A 360 -42.21 -9.55 -8.89
N VAL A 361 -41.31 -8.82 -9.56
CA VAL A 361 -40.09 -9.37 -10.17
C VAL A 361 -39.06 -9.68 -9.08
N VAL A 362 -38.91 -8.79 -8.09
CA VAL A 362 -38.06 -9.03 -6.92
C VAL A 362 -38.52 -10.26 -6.14
N VAL A 363 -39.83 -10.39 -5.89
CA VAL A 363 -40.41 -11.58 -5.23
C VAL A 363 -40.12 -12.87 -6.01
N LYS A 364 -40.32 -12.87 -7.34
CA LYS A 364 -39.98 -14.03 -8.18
C LYS A 364 -38.48 -14.36 -8.15
N THR A 365 -37.64 -13.35 -7.99
CA THR A 365 -36.19 -13.53 -7.88
C THR A 365 -35.82 -14.20 -6.55
N GLU A 366 -36.40 -13.74 -5.45
CA GLU A 366 -36.27 -14.41 -4.14
C GLU A 366 -36.77 -15.86 -4.16
N GLU A 367 -37.92 -16.11 -4.81
CA GLU A 367 -38.47 -17.46 -5.00
C GLU A 367 -37.52 -18.35 -5.83
N ARG A 368 -36.95 -17.80 -6.90
CA ARG A 368 -35.99 -18.52 -7.76
C ARG A 368 -34.68 -18.83 -7.04
N LEU A 369 -34.20 -17.92 -6.19
CA LEU A 369 -32.99 -18.08 -5.41
C LEU A 369 -33.21 -18.88 -4.12
N ASP A 370 -34.47 -19.16 -3.75
CA ASP A 370 -34.85 -19.78 -2.48
C ASP A 370 -34.24 -19.06 -1.26
N THR A 371 -34.29 -17.73 -1.27
CA THR A 371 -33.74 -16.90 -0.19
C THR A 371 -34.37 -15.51 -0.17
N LYS A 372 -34.15 -14.76 0.91
CA LYS A 372 -34.54 -13.36 1.02
C LYS A 372 -33.35 -12.47 0.69
N LEU A 373 -33.55 -11.54 -0.24
CA LEU A 373 -32.51 -10.58 -0.60
C LEU A 373 -32.40 -9.49 0.49
N PRO A 374 -31.21 -8.89 0.68
CA PRO A 374 -31.01 -7.78 1.60
C PRO A 374 -31.99 -6.62 1.34
N ASP A 375 -32.45 -5.96 2.39
CA ASP A 375 -33.40 -4.85 2.26
C ASP A 375 -32.83 -3.67 1.47
N ASP A 376 -31.55 -3.34 1.67
CA ASP A 376 -30.87 -2.27 0.92
C ASP A 376 -30.70 -2.62 -0.57
N TYR A 377 -30.44 -3.90 -0.89
CA TYR A 377 -30.39 -4.36 -2.27
C TYR A 377 -31.77 -4.33 -2.95
N LYS A 378 -32.85 -4.67 -2.24
CA LYS A 378 -34.22 -4.56 -2.77
C LYS A 378 -34.65 -3.11 -2.98
N GLU A 379 -34.27 -2.20 -2.08
CA GLU A 379 -34.47 -0.76 -2.27
C GLU A 379 -33.75 -0.29 -3.53
N TYR A 380 -32.49 -0.68 -3.73
CA TYR A 380 -31.75 -0.41 -4.97
C TYR A 380 -32.49 -0.93 -6.22
N LEU A 381 -32.93 -2.19 -6.21
CA LEU A 381 -33.67 -2.78 -7.34
C LEU A 381 -34.98 -2.03 -7.64
N SER A 382 -35.61 -1.43 -6.63
CA SER A 382 -36.80 -0.58 -6.78
C SER A 382 -36.52 0.81 -7.36
N ILE A 383 -35.24 1.20 -7.43
CA ILE A 383 -34.76 2.45 -8.05
C ILE A 383 -34.24 2.16 -9.47
N THR A 384 -33.52 1.05 -9.64
CA THR A 384 -32.95 0.62 -10.93
C THR A 384 -32.76 -0.89 -10.94
N ASN A 385 -33.21 -1.59 -11.98
CA ASN A 385 -33.03 -3.04 -12.11
C ASN A 385 -31.63 -3.38 -12.66
N GLY A 386 -30.59 -3.12 -11.87
CA GLY A 386 -29.21 -3.18 -12.34
C GLY A 386 -28.76 -1.87 -13.00
N ASN A 387 -27.49 -1.80 -13.41
CA ASN A 387 -26.92 -0.69 -14.16
C ASN A 387 -25.76 -1.16 -15.05
N GLU A 388 -25.53 -0.43 -16.14
CA GLU A 388 -24.32 -0.53 -16.97
C GLU A 388 -23.06 -0.20 -16.16
N PRO A 389 -21.83 -0.51 -16.63
CA PRO A 389 -20.60 -0.30 -15.87
C PRO A 389 -20.52 1.13 -15.29
N ALA A 390 -20.25 1.22 -13.99
CA ALA A 390 -20.18 2.49 -13.27
C ALA A 390 -18.71 2.91 -13.12
N PHE A 391 -18.37 4.19 -13.21
CA PHE A 391 -17.00 4.61 -12.92
C PHE A 391 -16.71 4.43 -11.42
N GLY A 392 -15.65 3.70 -11.07
CA GLY A 392 -15.21 3.45 -9.69
C GLY A 392 -14.10 4.40 -9.20
N GLY A 393 -13.76 5.44 -9.97
CA GLY A 393 -12.71 6.41 -9.64
C GLY A 393 -11.36 6.16 -10.29
N ILE A 394 -11.08 4.93 -10.71
CA ILE A 394 -9.86 4.57 -11.47
C ILE A 394 -10.22 3.84 -12.75
N ILE A 395 -11.04 2.80 -12.64
CA ILE A 395 -11.58 2.00 -13.75
C ILE A 395 -13.11 1.91 -13.62
N MET A 396 -13.75 1.28 -14.60
CA MET A 396 -15.18 0.97 -14.52
C MET A 396 -15.38 -0.26 -13.63
N GLU A 397 -16.33 -0.17 -12.71
CA GLU A 397 -16.89 -1.30 -11.97
C GLU A 397 -17.68 -2.21 -12.91
N ALA A 398 -17.71 -3.50 -12.60
CA ALA A 398 -18.55 -4.46 -13.30
C ALA A 398 -20.03 -4.00 -13.30
N PRO A 399 -20.78 -4.25 -14.39
CA PRO A 399 -22.20 -3.91 -14.45
C PRO A 399 -22.98 -4.71 -13.42
N LEU A 400 -23.95 -4.06 -12.78
CA LEU A 400 -24.88 -4.73 -11.89
C LEU A 400 -26.03 -5.34 -12.69
N TRP A 401 -26.24 -6.63 -12.50
CA TRP A 401 -27.18 -7.45 -13.25
C TRP A 401 -28.65 -7.15 -12.93
N LYS A 402 -29.51 -7.46 -13.90
CA LYS A 402 -30.97 -7.44 -13.73
C LYS A 402 -31.40 -8.61 -12.85
N CYS A 403 -32.57 -8.48 -12.23
CA CYS A 403 -33.23 -9.55 -11.46
C CYS A 403 -33.28 -10.93 -12.13
N GLU A 404 -33.36 -10.99 -13.47
CA GLU A 404 -33.40 -12.26 -14.20
C GLU A 404 -32.04 -12.97 -14.29
N ASP A 405 -30.95 -12.22 -14.23
CA ASP A 405 -29.58 -12.72 -14.40
C ASP A 405 -28.89 -13.05 -13.07
N ILE A 406 -29.33 -12.43 -11.97
CA ILE A 406 -28.81 -12.71 -10.62
C ILE A 406 -28.91 -14.20 -10.31
N ARG A 407 -27.84 -14.81 -9.83
CA ARG A 407 -27.79 -16.25 -9.55
C ARG A 407 -26.85 -16.57 -8.40
N TRP A 408 -27.02 -17.75 -7.82
CA TRP A 408 -25.97 -18.35 -6.99
C TRP A 408 -24.75 -18.69 -7.86
N PHE A 409 -23.60 -18.88 -7.21
CA PHE A 409 -22.46 -19.56 -7.83
C PHE A 409 -22.93 -20.85 -8.50
N ALA A 410 -22.45 -21.09 -9.72
CA ALA A 410 -22.68 -22.32 -10.45
C ALA A 410 -21.78 -23.44 -9.92
N ASP A 411 -22.15 -24.69 -10.22
CA ASP A 411 -21.41 -25.88 -9.76
C ASP A 411 -19.98 -25.96 -10.33
N ASP A 412 -19.66 -25.21 -11.39
CA ASP A 412 -18.33 -25.12 -12.00
C ASP A 412 -17.52 -23.90 -11.54
N GLU A 413 -18.05 -23.10 -10.61
CA GLU A 413 -17.42 -21.91 -10.03
C GLU A 413 -16.85 -22.17 -8.62
N ASP A 414 -16.45 -23.41 -8.35
CA ASP A 414 -15.87 -23.87 -7.07
C ASP A 414 -14.68 -23.01 -6.61
N TYR A 415 -13.96 -22.40 -7.56
CA TYR A 415 -12.87 -21.47 -7.26
C TYR A 415 -13.31 -20.35 -6.31
N PHE A 416 -14.46 -19.70 -6.56
CA PHE A 416 -14.95 -18.61 -5.71
C PHE A 416 -15.35 -19.11 -4.31
N ALA A 417 -15.95 -20.31 -4.24
CA ALA A 417 -16.34 -20.92 -2.98
C ALA A 417 -15.15 -21.16 -2.04
N ASP A 418 -13.98 -21.42 -2.61
CA ASP A 418 -12.75 -21.75 -1.88
C ASP A 418 -11.90 -20.55 -1.46
N LEU A 419 -12.21 -19.34 -1.96
CA LEU A 419 -11.50 -18.13 -1.57
C LEU A 419 -11.72 -17.80 -0.08
N CYS A 420 -10.65 -17.37 0.59
CA CYS A 420 -10.74 -16.79 1.93
C CYS A 420 -11.46 -15.44 1.83
N ILE A 421 -12.38 -15.19 2.77
CA ILE A 421 -13.21 -13.98 2.75
C ILE A 421 -12.51 -12.81 3.46
N ASP A 422 -12.41 -11.67 2.79
CA ASP A 422 -11.83 -10.45 3.35
C ASP A 422 -12.86 -9.63 4.15
N ILE A 423 -13.41 -10.27 5.18
CA ILE A 423 -14.31 -9.67 6.17
C ILE A 423 -13.83 -10.08 7.57
N PRO A 424 -13.64 -9.14 8.53
CA PRO A 424 -13.87 -7.69 8.41
C PRO A 424 -12.78 -6.90 7.65
N GLY A 425 -11.78 -7.57 7.09
CA GLY A 425 -10.74 -6.98 6.24
C GLY A 425 -9.80 -8.09 5.75
N ASP A 426 -8.65 -7.75 5.20
CA ASP A 426 -7.61 -8.75 4.89
C ASP A 426 -7.06 -9.38 6.18
N MET A 427 -7.43 -10.64 6.40
CA MET A 427 -7.02 -11.42 7.59
C MET A 427 -5.83 -12.34 7.31
N SER A 428 -5.22 -12.28 6.12
CA SER A 428 -4.12 -13.16 5.71
C SER A 428 -2.91 -13.06 6.64
N SER A 429 -2.52 -11.84 7.02
CA SER A 429 -1.36 -11.60 7.89
C SER A 429 -1.61 -12.12 9.31
N ILE A 430 -2.82 -11.91 9.84
CA ILE A 430 -3.22 -12.38 11.18
C ILE A 430 -3.34 -13.91 11.20
N THR A 431 -3.92 -14.51 10.16
CA THR A 431 -4.11 -15.96 10.07
C THR A 431 -2.80 -16.71 9.87
N HIS A 432 -1.86 -16.13 9.11
CA HIS A 432 -0.52 -16.67 8.99
C HIS A 432 0.16 -16.77 10.37
N GLU A 433 -0.01 -15.77 11.25
CA GLU A 433 0.55 -15.81 12.60
C GLU A 433 -0.07 -16.93 13.46
N ILE A 434 -1.39 -17.11 13.39
CA ILE A 434 -2.09 -18.10 14.23
C ILE A 434 -1.82 -19.54 13.74
N ALA A 435 -1.89 -19.77 12.42
CA ALA A 435 -1.95 -21.11 11.83
C ALA A 435 -0.72 -21.50 10.99
N ASN A 436 0.23 -20.60 10.71
CA ASN A 436 1.41 -20.78 9.84
C ASN A 436 1.12 -21.17 8.37
N ASP A 437 -0.13 -21.28 7.95
CA ASP A 437 -0.50 -21.54 6.56
C ASP A 437 -1.38 -20.44 5.94
N GLY A 438 -1.98 -19.56 6.76
CA GLY A 438 -2.89 -18.51 6.29
C GLY A 438 -4.20 -19.02 5.71
N LEU A 439 -4.48 -20.33 5.80
CA LEU A 439 -5.63 -20.98 5.16
C LEU A 439 -6.78 -21.27 6.12
N ASP A 440 -6.57 -21.08 7.43
CA ASP A 440 -7.57 -21.33 8.48
C ASP A 440 -8.59 -20.17 8.64
N TRP A 441 -8.67 -19.25 7.67
CA TRP A 441 -9.73 -18.25 7.65
C TRP A 441 -11.03 -18.77 7.01
N THR A 442 -12.13 -18.08 7.27
CA THR A 442 -13.43 -18.46 6.72
C THR A 442 -13.42 -18.32 5.20
N LYS A 443 -13.87 -19.36 4.50
CA LYS A 443 -14.07 -19.33 3.05
C LYS A 443 -15.43 -18.74 2.69
N ILE A 444 -15.54 -18.13 1.51
CA ILE A 444 -16.82 -17.61 0.98
C ILE A 444 -17.90 -18.70 1.02
N GLY A 445 -17.58 -19.90 0.53
CA GLY A 445 -18.52 -21.01 0.42
C GLY A 445 -19.57 -20.79 -0.66
N ARG A 446 -20.60 -19.99 -0.38
CA ARG A 446 -21.68 -19.71 -1.34
C ARG A 446 -21.95 -18.21 -1.40
N GLY A 447 -22.15 -17.67 -2.59
CA GLY A 447 -22.50 -16.26 -2.82
C GLY A 447 -23.50 -16.11 -3.96
N ILE A 448 -24.19 -14.97 -3.98
CA ILE A 448 -25.08 -14.57 -5.08
C ILE A 448 -24.32 -13.57 -5.94
N ILE A 449 -24.10 -13.89 -7.21
CA ILE A 449 -23.50 -12.97 -8.18
C ILE A 449 -24.56 -11.96 -8.59
N ILE A 450 -24.22 -10.69 -8.39
CA ILE A 450 -25.07 -9.54 -8.74
C ILE A 450 -24.43 -8.62 -9.78
N GLY A 451 -23.20 -8.91 -10.20
CA GLY A 451 -22.51 -8.20 -11.27
C GLY A 451 -21.24 -8.93 -11.69
N GLN A 452 -20.90 -8.83 -12.98
CA GLN A 452 -19.69 -9.44 -13.54
C GLN A 452 -19.30 -8.78 -14.88
N GLU A 453 -18.02 -8.51 -15.07
CA GLU A 453 -17.39 -8.19 -16.35
C GLU A 453 -15.96 -8.76 -16.37
N ASP A 454 -15.67 -9.63 -17.35
CA ASP A 454 -14.39 -10.33 -17.46
C ASP A 454 -13.95 -11.02 -16.15
N ILE A 455 -12.97 -10.44 -15.46
CA ILE A 455 -12.36 -10.93 -14.23
C ILE A 455 -12.89 -10.26 -12.97
N ASP A 456 -13.75 -9.25 -13.11
CA ASP A 456 -14.33 -8.44 -12.05
C ASP A 456 -15.73 -8.94 -11.71
N ASN A 457 -15.99 -9.15 -10.42
CA ASN A 457 -17.23 -9.76 -9.94
C ASN A 457 -17.75 -9.02 -8.70
N THR A 458 -19.06 -8.99 -8.53
CA THR A 458 -19.73 -8.46 -7.33
C THR A 458 -20.68 -9.49 -6.75
N PHE A 459 -20.54 -9.76 -5.45
CA PHE A 459 -21.27 -10.79 -4.73
C PHE A 459 -22.08 -10.22 -3.58
N LEU A 460 -23.22 -10.86 -3.28
CA LEU A 460 -23.87 -10.80 -1.98
C LEU A 460 -23.54 -12.06 -1.18
N ILE A 461 -23.11 -11.85 0.06
CA ILE A 461 -22.66 -12.90 0.97
C ILE A 461 -23.77 -13.21 1.97
N PRO A 462 -24.24 -14.47 2.03
CA PRO A 462 -25.42 -14.84 2.77
C PRO A 462 -25.17 -14.91 4.29
N PRO A 463 -26.24 -14.86 5.11
CA PRO A 463 -26.17 -14.90 6.57
C PRO A 463 -25.37 -16.08 7.12
N ALA A 464 -25.56 -17.28 6.55
CA ALA A 464 -24.80 -18.45 6.99
C ALA A 464 -23.28 -18.31 6.84
N THR A 465 -22.79 -17.52 5.86
CA THR A 465 -21.35 -17.23 5.74
C THR A 465 -20.93 -16.14 6.73
N ILE A 466 -21.73 -15.10 6.91
CA ILE A 466 -21.43 -14.01 7.86
C ILE A 466 -21.42 -14.52 9.31
N GLU A 467 -22.32 -15.42 9.68
CA GLU A 467 -22.33 -16.09 10.99
C GLU A 467 -21.03 -16.86 11.25
N ARG A 468 -20.50 -17.58 10.24
CA ARG A 468 -19.22 -18.29 10.35
C ARG A 468 -18.04 -17.32 10.54
N VAL A 469 -18.05 -16.17 9.86
CA VAL A 469 -17.03 -15.13 10.06
C VAL A 469 -17.12 -14.56 11.48
N GLN A 470 -18.33 -14.23 11.96
CA GLN A 470 -18.55 -13.73 13.32
C GLN A 470 -18.11 -14.75 14.38
N GLU A 471 -18.40 -16.03 14.18
CA GLU A 471 -17.92 -17.10 15.05
C GLU A 471 -16.40 -17.20 15.04
N LYS A 472 -15.75 -17.13 13.86
CA LYS A 472 -14.28 -17.14 13.77
C LYS A 472 -13.67 -15.96 14.50
N VAL A 473 -14.16 -14.74 14.29
CA VAL A 473 -13.73 -13.53 15.02
C VAL A 473 -13.86 -13.74 16.53
N ARG A 474 -15.03 -14.20 17.01
CA ARG A 474 -15.26 -14.49 18.43
C ARG A 474 -14.27 -15.53 18.97
N SER A 475 -14.04 -16.60 18.22
CA SER A 475 -13.11 -17.66 18.60
C SER A 475 -11.68 -17.15 18.77
N VAL A 476 -11.21 -16.25 17.90
CA VAL A 476 -9.88 -15.63 18.01
C VAL A 476 -9.82 -14.74 19.25
N LEU A 477 -10.82 -13.88 19.47
CA LEU A 477 -10.84 -12.96 20.62
C LEU A 477 -10.91 -13.71 21.97
N GLU A 478 -11.64 -14.83 22.03
CA GLU A 478 -11.82 -15.66 23.23
C GLU A 478 -10.73 -16.72 23.41
N SER A 479 -9.89 -16.95 22.39
CA SER A 479 -8.84 -17.98 22.42
C SER A 479 -7.92 -17.83 23.63
N ARG A 480 -7.55 -18.95 24.22
CA ARG A 480 -6.51 -19.05 25.26
C ARG A 480 -5.22 -19.68 24.74
N ASP A 481 -5.14 -19.92 23.43
CA ASP A 481 -3.92 -20.40 22.78
C ASP A 481 -2.84 -19.32 22.90
N GLU A 482 -1.63 -19.71 23.31
CA GLU A 482 -0.48 -18.82 23.44
C GLU A 482 -0.08 -18.17 22.11
N LYS A 483 -0.42 -18.80 20.98
CA LYS A 483 -0.22 -18.22 19.63
C LYS A 483 -1.15 -17.05 19.33
N VAL A 484 -2.30 -16.97 20.00
CA VAL A 484 -3.25 -15.87 19.83
C VAL A 484 -2.91 -14.78 20.83
N THR A 485 -1.88 -14.01 20.49
CA THR A 485 -1.32 -12.95 21.32
C THR A 485 -2.30 -11.80 21.55
N ARG A 486 -1.94 -10.86 22.42
CA ARG A 486 -2.75 -9.67 22.65
C ARG A 486 -2.83 -8.81 21.38
N GLU A 487 -1.71 -8.69 20.68
CA GLU A 487 -1.53 -7.93 19.46
C GLU A 487 -2.46 -8.49 18.37
N VAL A 488 -2.54 -9.83 18.22
CA VAL A 488 -3.48 -10.47 17.29
C VAL A 488 -4.93 -10.08 17.61
N LYS A 489 -5.31 -10.12 18.89
CA LYS A 489 -6.66 -9.77 19.31
C LYS A 489 -6.97 -8.29 19.11
N ASP A 490 -6.00 -7.42 19.35
CA ASP A 490 -6.14 -5.98 19.14
C ASP A 490 -6.29 -5.68 17.64
N SER A 491 -5.49 -6.29 16.76
CA SER A 491 -5.65 -6.17 15.30
C SER A 491 -7.02 -6.66 14.81
N VAL A 492 -7.53 -7.78 15.33
CA VAL A 492 -8.89 -8.27 15.01
C VAL A 492 -9.96 -7.26 15.45
N ARG A 493 -9.83 -6.66 16.64
CA ARG A 493 -10.76 -5.62 17.11
C ARG A 493 -10.71 -4.38 16.23
N HIS A 494 -9.52 -3.97 15.80
CA HIS A 494 -9.34 -2.83 14.91
C HIS A 494 -9.97 -3.08 13.54
N ALA A 495 -9.78 -4.26 12.96
CA ALA A 495 -10.43 -4.65 11.71
C ALA A 495 -11.97 -4.63 11.83
N VAL A 496 -12.52 -5.21 12.92
CA VAL A 496 -13.97 -5.16 13.20
C VAL A 496 -14.50 -3.72 13.32
N ASN A 497 -13.79 -2.88 14.08
CA ASN A 497 -14.18 -1.48 14.26
C ASN A 497 -14.07 -0.69 12.95
N ASP A 498 -13.09 -0.97 12.10
CA ASP A 498 -12.93 -0.33 10.80
C ASP A 498 -14.05 -0.68 9.82
N PHE A 499 -14.46 -1.95 9.84
CA PHE A 499 -15.47 -2.50 8.95
C PHE A 499 -16.89 -2.10 9.35
N ALA A 500 -17.25 -2.31 10.63
CA ALA A 500 -18.62 -2.16 11.13
C ALA A 500 -18.81 -0.96 12.07
N GLY A 501 -17.73 -0.31 12.52
CA GLY A 501 -17.77 0.77 13.51
C GLY A 501 -17.71 0.28 14.96
N SER A 502 -18.16 -0.95 15.24
CA SER A 502 -18.04 -1.58 16.54
C SER A 502 -18.26 -3.10 16.47
N MET A 503 -17.86 -3.82 17.52
CA MET A 503 -18.19 -5.24 17.67
C MET A 503 -19.71 -5.48 17.78
N GLU A 504 -20.46 -4.54 18.35
CA GLU A 504 -21.92 -4.67 18.46
C GLU A 504 -22.58 -4.62 17.08
N GLU A 505 -22.22 -3.63 16.26
CA GLU A 505 -22.72 -3.50 14.90
C GLU A 505 -22.25 -4.66 14.01
N PHE A 506 -21.02 -5.14 14.20
CA PHE A 506 -20.51 -6.30 13.48
C PHE A 506 -21.32 -7.58 13.73
N ASN A 507 -21.76 -7.81 14.97
CA ASN A 507 -22.60 -8.95 15.33
C ASN A 507 -24.05 -8.83 14.81
N LYS A 508 -24.47 -7.64 14.37
CA LYS A 508 -25.80 -7.43 13.76
C LYS A 508 -25.79 -7.65 12.24
N LEU A 509 -24.62 -7.85 11.64
CA LEU A 509 -24.52 -8.07 10.20
C LEU A 509 -25.14 -9.42 9.82
N GLU A 510 -26.02 -9.39 8.83
CA GLU A 510 -26.61 -10.58 8.23
C GLU A 510 -26.10 -10.77 6.80
N TRP A 511 -26.04 -9.69 6.01
CA TRP A 511 -25.56 -9.71 4.64
C TRP A 511 -24.38 -8.76 4.49
N CYS A 512 -23.42 -9.13 3.66
CA CYS A 512 -22.35 -8.25 3.21
C CYS A 512 -22.25 -8.29 1.69
N CYS A 513 -21.60 -7.28 1.11
CA CYS A 513 -21.26 -7.26 -0.30
C CYS A 513 -19.74 -7.48 -0.44
N LEU A 514 -19.32 -8.19 -1.49
CA LEU A 514 -17.92 -8.36 -1.85
C LEU A 514 -17.72 -7.97 -3.31
N THR A 515 -16.59 -7.36 -3.62
CA THR A 515 -16.04 -7.31 -4.98
C THR A 515 -14.83 -8.21 -5.09
N TRP A 516 -14.56 -8.72 -6.29
CA TRP A 516 -13.42 -9.58 -6.58
C TRP A 516 -12.87 -9.32 -7.96
N ALA A 517 -11.56 -9.08 -8.06
CA ALA A 517 -10.83 -8.93 -9.31
C ALA A 517 -9.71 -9.98 -9.39
N SER A 518 -9.72 -10.84 -10.42
CA SER A 518 -8.69 -11.90 -10.59
C SER A 518 -7.45 -11.48 -11.41
N GLY A 519 -7.21 -10.16 -11.51
CA GLY A 519 -6.19 -9.57 -12.39
C GLY A 519 -4.75 -9.59 -11.85
N GLY A 520 -3.91 -8.71 -12.40
CA GLY A 520 -2.47 -8.63 -12.07
C GLY A 520 -2.17 -8.33 -10.60
N ALA A 521 -3.14 -7.81 -9.86
CA ALA A 521 -3.19 -7.82 -8.41
C ALA A 521 -4.56 -8.39 -8.02
N VAL A 522 -4.58 -9.65 -7.60
CA VAL A 522 -5.77 -10.30 -7.09
C VAL A 522 -6.24 -9.54 -5.85
N GLN A 523 -7.47 -9.03 -5.86
CA GLN A 523 -8.00 -8.18 -4.79
C GLN A 523 -9.46 -8.52 -4.48
N MET A 524 -9.78 -8.61 -3.19
CA MET A 524 -11.13 -8.77 -2.66
C MET A 524 -11.43 -7.61 -1.72
N ASP A 525 -12.55 -6.92 -1.92
CA ASP A 525 -12.97 -5.85 -1.00
C ASP A 525 -14.33 -6.17 -0.37
N GLY A 526 -14.37 -6.18 0.97
CA GLY A 526 -15.55 -6.39 1.77
C GLY A 526 -16.29 -5.11 2.12
N TYR A 527 -17.61 -5.15 2.01
CA TYR A 527 -18.51 -4.06 2.41
C TYR A 527 -19.58 -4.59 3.37
N LYS A 528 -19.79 -3.88 4.48
CA LYS A 528 -20.76 -4.27 5.53
C LYS A 528 -22.21 -4.37 5.05
N SER A 529 -22.53 -3.82 3.88
CA SER A 529 -23.84 -3.94 3.24
C SER A 529 -23.73 -3.55 1.75
N PHE A 530 -24.79 -3.79 0.96
CA PHE A 530 -24.81 -3.36 -0.43
C PHE A 530 -24.86 -1.83 -0.58
N LYS A 531 -25.58 -1.14 0.31
CA LYS A 531 -25.54 0.33 0.41
C LYS A 531 -24.11 0.84 0.65
N ALA A 532 -23.33 0.15 1.48
CA ALA A 532 -21.94 0.53 1.73
C ALA A 532 -21.05 0.39 0.48
N TYR A 533 -21.26 -0.66 -0.32
CA TYR A 533 -20.62 -0.81 -1.64
C TYR A 533 -20.99 0.34 -2.58
N LEU A 534 -22.29 0.62 -2.78
CA LEU A 534 -22.71 1.75 -3.63
C LEU A 534 -22.13 3.07 -3.15
N ARG A 535 -22.08 3.29 -1.83
CA ARG A 535 -21.50 4.50 -1.27
C ARG A 535 -20.02 4.64 -1.62
N HIS A 536 -19.26 3.54 -1.55
CA HIS A 536 -17.87 3.52 -1.96
C HIS A 536 -17.70 3.90 -3.43
N VAL A 537 -18.47 3.28 -4.34
CA VAL A 537 -18.43 3.62 -5.78
C VAL A 537 -18.76 5.10 -6.00
N ALA A 538 -19.78 5.63 -5.32
CA ALA A 538 -20.18 7.04 -5.46
C ALA A 538 -19.11 8.03 -4.99
N GLU A 539 -18.39 7.70 -3.92
CA GLU A 539 -17.32 8.55 -3.38
C GLU A 539 -16.06 8.48 -4.25
N SER A 540 -15.62 7.27 -4.59
CA SER A 540 -14.42 7.08 -5.41
C SER A 540 -14.58 7.73 -6.79
N SER A 541 -15.77 7.63 -7.39
CA SER A 541 -16.09 8.23 -8.70
C SER A 541 -16.22 9.74 -8.72
N GLY A 542 -16.55 10.36 -7.58
CA GLY A 542 -16.74 11.81 -7.45
C GLY A 542 -15.44 12.58 -7.24
N THR A 543 -14.32 11.89 -7.06
CA THR A 543 -13.02 12.51 -6.79
C THR A 543 -12.47 13.11 -8.08
N LEU A 544 -12.72 14.41 -8.30
CA LEU A 544 -12.22 15.16 -9.45
C LEU A 544 -10.82 15.74 -9.20
N ASP A 545 -10.54 16.12 -7.96
CA ASP A 545 -9.25 16.69 -7.57
C ASP A 545 -8.34 15.58 -7.04
N LYS A 546 -7.34 15.22 -7.84
CA LYS A 546 -6.18 14.46 -7.34
C LYS A 546 -5.47 15.34 -6.32
N ASP A 547 -5.68 15.04 -5.05
CA ASP A 547 -4.91 15.62 -3.96
C ASP A 547 -3.68 14.74 -3.66
N LEU A 548 -2.83 15.15 -2.72
CA LEU A 548 -1.67 14.32 -2.39
C LEU A 548 -2.06 12.96 -1.78
N TRP A 549 -3.25 12.83 -1.18
CA TRP A 549 -3.73 11.55 -0.63
C TRP A 549 -4.11 10.55 -1.73
N HIS A 550 -4.70 11.02 -2.83
CA HIS A 550 -5.12 10.21 -3.99
C HIS A 550 -4.18 10.32 -5.19
N SER A 551 -3.02 10.95 -5.03
CA SER A 551 -1.93 10.91 -5.99
C SER A 551 -1.59 9.45 -6.35
N GLY A 552 -1.42 9.17 -7.64
CA GLY A 552 -1.27 7.81 -8.14
C GLY A 552 -0.10 7.06 -7.52
N SER A 553 -0.07 5.74 -7.66
CA SER A 553 1.07 4.93 -7.24
C SER A 553 2.35 5.37 -7.97
N GLY A 554 3.22 6.07 -7.24
CA GLY A 554 4.51 6.55 -7.76
C GLY A 554 4.64 8.07 -7.76
N GLU A 555 3.60 8.85 -7.46
CA GLU A 555 3.76 10.30 -7.36
C GLU A 555 4.59 10.68 -6.12
N PHE A 556 5.56 11.57 -6.35
CA PHE A 556 6.43 12.10 -5.31
C PHE A 556 5.88 13.43 -4.82
N PHE A 557 5.42 13.49 -3.57
CA PHE A 557 4.74 14.66 -3.02
C PHE A 557 5.64 15.90 -2.96
N GLY A 558 6.95 15.70 -2.86
CA GLY A 558 7.91 16.80 -2.77
C GLY A 558 7.90 17.72 -3.99
N TYR A 559 7.42 17.26 -5.15
CA TYR A 559 7.23 18.12 -6.32
C TYR A 559 6.16 19.20 -6.09
N SER A 560 5.15 18.93 -5.26
CA SER A 560 4.12 19.90 -4.88
C SER A 560 4.60 20.92 -3.84
N MET A 561 5.83 20.77 -3.35
CA MET A 561 6.44 21.59 -2.30
C MET A 561 7.55 22.50 -2.84
N VAL A 562 7.74 22.53 -4.16
CA VAL A 562 8.65 23.45 -4.85
C VAL A 562 8.01 24.85 -4.91
N ASP A 563 8.83 25.89 -4.90
CA ASP A 563 8.39 27.30 -4.98
C ASP A 563 7.96 27.77 -6.36
#